data_AF-A0A2V7WHY3-F1
#
_entry.id   AF-A0A2V7WHY3-F1
#
_cell.length_a   1.000
_cell.length_b   1.000
_cell.length_c   1.000
_cell.angle_alpha   90.00
_cell.angle_beta   90.00
_cell.angle_gamma   90.00
#
_symmetry.space_group_name_H-M   'P 1'
#
loop_
_entity.id
_entity.type
_entity.pdbx_description
1 polymer ?
#
loop_
_entity_poly.entity_id
_entity_poly.type
_entity_poly.pdbx_seq_one_letter_code
_entity_poly.pdbx_strand_id
1 'polypeptide(L)'
;MGEIKLFQICYEGDLTLDVSHAMRRLGAEPNFDQSWHIWLAGGRHAAPLVRWLRPHVPADARLLVACTQFTTSRDFLLIRHSTTPGANYSELHRAMARLGSVVDVPFESTFVIRSDDRTDLQTLGRALGELCPDDSLMVVGINHDWAYCQSGMSRMHVAATRAPELQFRGF
;
A
#
# COMPACT_ATOMS: atom_id res chain seq x y z
N MET A 1 0.29 -2.16 -28.37
CA MET A 1 0.14 -2.97 -27.14
C MET A 1 0.02 -1.99 -25.99
N GLY A 2 -1.06 -2.03 -25.22
CA GLY A 2 -1.22 -1.11 -24.08
C GLY A 2 -0.21 -1.42 -22.98
N GLU A 3 0.27 -0.39 -22.28
CA GLU A 3 1.08 -0.56 -21.07
C GLU A 3 0.32 -1.43 -20.06
N ILE A 4 1.00 -2.31 -19.33
CA ILE A 4 0.40 -3.09 -18.23
C ILE A 4 1.03 -2.57 -16.93
N LYS A 5 0.19 -2.27 -15.94
CA LYS A 5 0.60 -1.78 -14.62
C LYS A 5 0.25 -2.81 -13.55
N LEU A 6 1.14 -2.95 -12.56
CA LEU A 6 0.87 -3.73 -11.36
C LEU A 6 0.43 -2.78 -10.24
N PHE A 7 -0.60 -3.19 -9.50
CA PHE A 7 -1.05 -2.51 -8.30
C PHE A 7 -0.90 -3.43 -7.09
N GLN A 8 -0.36 -2.89 -6.01
CA GLN A 8 -0.34 -3.49 -4.69
C GLN A 8 -1.58 -3.05 -3.91
N ILE A 9 -2.28 -4.02 -3.31
CA ILE A 9 -3.42 -3.82 -2.43
C ILE A 9 -2.98 -4.23 -1.02
N CYS A 10 -3.13 -3.34 -0.04
CA CYS A 10 -2.90 -3.61 1.39
C CYS A 10 -4.21 -3.44 2.14
N TYR A 11 -4.58 -4.43 2.93
CA TYR A 11 -5.81 -4.45 3.72
C TYR A 11 -5.48 -4.59 5.22
N GLU A 12 -6.17 -3.81 6.04
CA GLU A 12 -6.18 -3.95 7.50
C GLU A 12 -7.63 -3.98 7.98
N GLY A 13 -8.03 -5.12 8.52
CA GLY A 13 -9.37 -5.38 9.04
C GLY A 13 -9.60 -6.88 9.17
N ASP A 14 -10.83 -7.27 9.49
CA ASP A 14 -11.16 -8.69 9.58
C ASP A 14 -11.18 -9.32 8.18
N LEU A 15 -10.38 -10.37 7.98
CA LEU A 15 -10.35 -11.09 6.71
C LEU A 15 -11.57 -12.03 6.61
N THR A 16 -12.63 -11.57 5.96
CA THR A 16 -13.84 -12.37 5.73
C THR A 16 -13.81 -13.10 4.38
N LEU A 17 -14.69 -14.08 4.22
CA LEU A 17 -14.89 -14.76 2.94
C LEU A 17 -15.30 -13.77 1.83
N ASP A 18 -16.12 -12.77 2.15
CA ASP A 18 -16.57 -11.77 1.18
C ASP A 18 -15.42 -10.92 0.64
N VAL A 19 -14.48 -10.52 1.51
CA VAL A 19 -13.26 -9.82 1.11
C VAL A 19 -12.43 -10.70 0.18
N SER A 20 -12.21 -11.96 0.54
CA SER A 20 -11.48 -12.93 -0.29
C SER A 20 -12.14 -13.14 -1.66
N HIS A 21 -13.46 -13.27 -1.70
CA HIS A 21 -14.23 -13.39 -2.94
C HIS A 21 -14.18 -12.12 -3.78
N ALA A 22 -14.18 -10.93 -3.17
CA ALA A 22 -14.02 -9.67 -3.89
C ALA A 22 -12.63 -9.57 -4.55
N MET A 23 -11.56 -9.90 -3.84
CA MET A 23 -10.20 -9.92 -4.39
C MET A 23 -10.07 -10.89 -5.56
N ARG A 24 -10.63 -12.11 -5.43
CA ARG A 24 -10.65 -13.09 -6.53
C ARG A 24 -11.45 -12.63 -7.74
N ARG A 25 -12.61 -12.00 -7.54
CA ARG A 25 -13.42 -11.42 -8.63
C ARG A 25 -12.70 -10.30 -9.35
N LEU A 26 -11.89 -9.53 -8.63
CA LEU A 26 -11.03 -8.50 -9.21
C LEU A 26 -9.89 -9.13 -10.03
N GLY A 27 -9.56 -10.40 -9.83
CA GLY A 27 -8.38 -11.05 -10.39
C GLY A 27 -7.10 -10.73 -9.63
N ALA A 28 -7.22 -10.35 -8.34
CA ALA A 28 -6.09 -10.06 -7.48
C ALA A 28 -5.57 -11.35 -6.84
N GLU A 29 -4.24 -11.48 -6.83
CA GLU A 29 -3.53 -12.66 -6.32
C GLU A 29 -2.90 -12.32 -4.96
N PRO A 30 -3.03 -13.18 -3.93
CA PRO A 30 -2.44 -12.91 -2.62
C PRO A 30 -0.90 -12.96 -2.70
N ASN A 31 -0.22 -12.03 -2.02
CA ASN A 31 1.26 -11.99 -2.02
C ASN A 31 1.93 -11.81 -0.67
N PHE A 32 1.28 -11.18 0.29
CA PHE A 32 1.81 -10.94 1.62
C PHE A 32 0.65 -10.76 2.60
N ASP A 33 0.89 -10.85 3.91
CA ASP A 33 -0.13 -10.74 4.96
C ASP A 33 -1.26 -9.74 4.62
N GLN A 34 -2.46 -10.28 4.36
CA GLN A 34 -3.66 -9.54 3.93
C GLN A 34 -3.41 -8.51 2.81
N SER A 35 -2.61 -8.92 1.83
CA SER A 35 -2.18 -8.10 0.71
C SER A 35 -2.28 -8.90 -0.59
N TRP A 36 -2.59 -8.19 -1.68
CA TRP A 36 -2.75 -8.77 -3.01
C TRP A 36 -2.08 -7.90 -4.06
N HIS A 37 -1.74 -8.50 -5.19
CA HIS A 37 -1.32 -7.77 -6.37
C HIS A 37 -2.30 -8.01 -7.52
N ILE A 38 -2.44 -7.00 -8.38
CA ILE A 38 -3.26 -7.11 -9.58
C ILE A 38 -2.60 -6.42 -10.77
N TRP A 39 -2.62 -7.10 -11.92
CA TRP A 39 -2.17 -6.57 -13.20
C TRP A 39 -3.35 -5.99 -13.98
N LEU A 40 -3.23 -4.73 -14.40
CA LEU A 40 -4.27 -4.03 -15.14
C LEU A 40 -3.70 -3.36 -16.39
N ALA A 41 -4.52 -3.25 -17.43
CA ALA A 41 -4.19 -2.47 -18.61
C ALA A 41 -4.02 -0.98 -18.28
N GLY A 42 -3.19 -0.31 -19.06
CA GLY A 42 -2.81 1.09 -18.91
C GLY A 42 -4.02 2.02 -18.97
N GLY A 43 -3.97 3.09 -18.17
CA GLY A 43 -5.08 4.04 -17.97
C GLY A 43 -5.96 3.73 -16.75
N ARG A 44 -5.71 2.62 -16.04
CA ARG A 44 -6.27 2.39 -14.70
C ARG A 44 -5.46 3.12 -13.63
N HIS A 45 -6.15 3.51 -12.57
CA HIS A 45 -5.63 4.26 -11.44
C HIS A 45 -6.05 3.60 -10.12
N ALA A 46 -5.32 3.90 -9.04
CA ALA A 46 -5.60 3.32 -7.73
C ALA A 46 -6.98 3.72 -7.19
N ALA A 47 -7.39 4.99 -7.36
CA ALA A 47 -8.64 5.50 -6.78
C ALA A 47 -9.90 4.74 -7.28
N PRO A 48 -10.08 4.45 -8.58
CA PRO A 48 -11.15 3.57 -9.05
C PRO A 48 -11.16 2.18 -8.41
N LEU A 49 -9.99 1.58 -8.14
CA LEU A 49 -9.91 0.28 -7.48
C LEU A 49 -10.36 0.34 -6.03
N VAL A 50 -9.93 1.37 -5.30
CA VAL A 50 -10.43 1.64 -3.93
C VAL A 50 -11.95 1.79 -3.94
N ARG A 51 -12.51 2.57 -4.87
CA ARG A 51 -13.97 2.77 -4.98
C ARG A 51 -14.71 1.47 -5.29
N TRP A 52 -14.15 0.59 -6.11
CA TRP A 52 -14.75 -0.70 -6.43
C TRP A 52 -14.68 -1.68 -5.24
N LEU A 53 -13.58 -1.67 -4.49
CA LEU A 53 -13.39 -2.55 -3.32
C LEU A 53 -14.20 -2.11 -2.11
N ARG A 54 -14.42 -0.81 -1.93
CA ARG A 54 -15.07 -0.20 -0.76
C ARG A 54 -16.43 -0.83 -0.37
N PRO A 55 -17.35 -1.17 -1.29
CA PRO A 55 -18.62 -1.83 -0.96
C PRO A 55 -18.45 -3.30 -0.53
N HIS A 56 -17.27 -3.89 -0.74
CA HIS A 56 -17.00 -5.31 -0.48
C HIS A 56 -16.13 -5.56 0.76
N VAL A 57 -15.74 -4.51 1.47
CA VAL A 57 -14.95 -4.59 2.71
C VAL A 57 -15.72 -3.98 3.88
N PRO A 58 -15.46 -4.39 5.13
CA PRO A 58 -16.05 -3.79 6.33
C PRO A 58 -15.84 -2.27 6.42
N ALA A 59 -16.80 -1.55 7.01
CA ALA A 59 -16.83 -0.07 7.05
C ALA A 59 -15.61 0.56 7.73
N ASP A 60 -15.13 -0.11 8.77
CA ASP A 60 -13.99 0.21 9.61
C ASP A 60 -12.65 -0.27 9.02
N ALA A 61 -12.67 -1.17 8.04
CA ALA A 61 -11.46 -1.65 7.40
C ALA A 61 -10.72 -0.55 6.64
N ARG A 62 -9.39 -0.61 6.70
CA ARG A 62 -8.49 0.28 5.96
C ARG A 62 -7.98 -0.45 4.72
N LEU A 63 -7.95 0.25 3.61
CA LEU A 63 -7.52 -0.30 2.32
C LEU A 63 -6.61 0.71 1.65
N LEU A 64 -5.42 0.28 1.21
CA LEU A 64 -4.53 1.07 0.38
C LEU A 64 -4.30 0.34 -0.94
N VAL A 65 -4.35 1.07 -2.03
CA VAL A 65 -4.02 0.56 -3.37
C VAL A 65 -2.95 1.48 -3.97
N ALA A 66 -1.86 0.91 -4.47
CA ALA A 66 -0.74 1.67 -5.00
C ALA A 66 -0.20 1.06 -6.29
N CYS A 67 0.01 1.87 -7.32
CA CYS A 67 0.68 1.43 -8.54
C CYS A 67 2.17 1.20 -8.24
N THR A 68 2.62 -0.03 -8.44
CA THR A 68 4.01 -0.40 -8.22
C THR A 68 4.91 0.17 -9.30
N GLN A 69 6.16 0.43 -8.95
CA GLN A 69 7.19 0.93 -9.82
C GLN A 69 8.43 0.05 -9.71
N PHE A 70 8.76 -0.67 -10.78
CA PHE A 70 9.85 -1.66 -10.81
C PHE A 70 11.25 -1.05 -11.05
N THR A 71 11.38 0.27 -10.95
CA THR A 71 12.62 1.00 -11.21
C THR A 71 13.29 1.40 -9.91
N THR A 72 14.62 1.58 -9.91
CA THR A 72 15.34 2.20 -8.79
C THR A 72 14.99 3.67 -8.59
N SER A 73 14.42 4.35 -9.59
CA SER A 73 13.94 5.73 -9.54
C SER A 73 12.49 5.87 -9.05
N ARG A 74 12.19 5.26 -7.90
CA ARG A 74 10.86 5.28 -7.29
C ARG A 74 10.55 6.60 -6.57
N ASP A 75 9.28 7.00 -6.56
CA ASP A 75 8.81 8.18 -5.84
C ASP A 75 8.62 7.88 -4.34
N PHE A 76 8.16 6.66 -4.03
CA PHE A 76 7.85 6.23 -2.67
C PHE A 76 8.23 4.75 -2.45
N LEU A 77 8.41 4.42 -1.18
CA LEU A 77 8.46 3.07 -0.65
C LEU A 77 7.12 2.76 0.03
N LEU A 78 6.50 1.65 -0.34
CA LEU A 78 5.42 1.01 0.40
C LEU A 78 6.03 -0.12 1.22
N ILE A 79 6.01 0.04 2.54
CA ILE A 79 6.54 -0.95 3.48
C ILE A 79 5.37 -1.51 4.28
N ARG A 80 5.29 -2.82 4.39
CA ARG A 80 4.30 -3.49 5.23
C ARG A 80 4.98 -4.57 6.05
N HIS A 81 4.65 -4.64 7.34
CA HIS A 81 4.97 -5.79 8.17
C HIS A 81 3.68 -6.54 8.56
N SER A 82 3.80 -7.75 9.07
CA SER A 82 2.69 -8.52 9.63
C SER A 82 2.15 -7.90 10.93
N THR A 83 0.99 -8.36 11.40
CA THR A 83 0.42 -7.98 12.69
C THR A 83 0.59 -9.08 13.75
N THR A 84 1.80 -9.64 13.86
CA THR A 84 2.08 -10.74 14.80
C THR A 84 1.87 -10.30 16.25
N PRO A 85 0.99 -10.95 17.04
CA PRO A 85 0.72 -10.55 18.41
C PRO A 85 1.98 -10.56 19.29
N GLY A 86 2.22 -9.47 20.01
CA GLY A 86 3.36 -9.33 20.92
C GLY A 86 4.70 -9.03 20.24
N ALA A 87 4.74 -8.95 18.91
CA ALA A 87 5.93 -8.56 18.17
C ALA A 87 6.25 -7.06 18.37
N ASN A 88 7.53 -6.73 18.53
CA ASN A 88 8.00 -5.36 18.75
C ASN A 88 8.71 -4.83 17.49
N TYR A 89 7.99 -4.02 16.70
CA TYR A 89 8.52 -3.41 15.48
C TYR A 89 9.19 -2.03 15.70
N SER A 90 9.48 -1.65 16.95
CA SER A 90 10.00 -0.30 17.25
C SER A 90 11.35 0.00 16.57
N GLU A 91 12.23 -1.00 16.42
CA GLU A 91 13.50 -0.83 15.73
C GLU A 91 13.31 -0.65 14.22
N LEU A 92 12.45 -1.46 13.61
CA LEU A 92 12.02 -1.30 12.22
C LEU A 92 11.43 0.10 11.98
N HIS A 93 10.55 0.57 12.86
CA HIS A 93 9.93 1.90 12.75
C HIS A 93 10.96 3.03 12.82
N ARG A 94 11.97 2.92 13.70
CA ARG A 94 13.10 3.86 13.75
C ARG A 94 13.96 3.80 12.47
N ALA A 95 14.17 2.62 11.91
CA ALA A 95 14.89 2.47 10.64
C ALA A 95 14.12 3.10 9.47
N MET A 96 12.82 2.85 9.37
CA MET A 96 11.94 3.46 8.36
C MET A 96 11.98 4.99 8.41
N ALA A 97 11.95 5.58 9.61
CA ALA A 97 12.04 7.03 9.78
C ALA A 97 13.37 7.64 9.26
N ARG A 98 14.42 6.84 9.07
CA ARG A 98 15.70 7.27 8.49
C ARG A 98 15.75 7.17 6.97
N LEU A 99 14.83 6.43 6.34
CA LEU A 99 14.79 6.24 4.88
C LEU A 99 14.22 7.47 4.15
N GLY A 100 13.49 8.34 4.85
CA GLY A 100 12.89 9.52 4.25
C GLY A 100 11.73 10.08 5.08
N SER A 101 10.84 10.80 4.41
CA SER A 101 9.65 11.38 5.05
C SER A 101 8.52 10.36 5.03
N VAL A 102 8.12 9.90 6.22
CA VAL A 102 6.94 9.05 6.38
C VAL A 102 5.69 9.88 6.07
N VAL A 103 4.88 9.39 5.14
CA VAL A 103 3.59 10.00 4.78
C VAL A 103 2.56 9.52 5.78
N ASP A 104 1.85 10.46 6.40
CA ASP A 104 0.81 10.14 7.38
C ASP A 104 -0.37 9.43 6.68
N VAL A 105 -0.53 8.15 7.00
CA VAL A 105 -1.59 7.29 6.49
C VAL A 105 -2.19 6.51 7.66
N PRO A 106 -3.50 6.25 7.67
CA PRO A 106 -4.20 5.70 8.84
C PRO A 106 -4.09 4.17 8.90
N PHE A 107 -2.87 3.65 8.93
CA PHE A 107 -2.57 2.22 8.90
C PHE A 107 -1.63 1.87 10.06
N GLU A 108 -1.80 0.67 10.61
CA GLU A 108 -1.00 0.18 11.74
C GLU A 108 0.23 -0.60 11.28
N SER A 109 0.13 -1.32 10.17
CA SER A 109 1.21 -2.16 9.67
C SER A 109 1.64 -1.80 8.25
N THR A 110 1.00 -0.80 7.63
CA THR A 110 1.30 -0.32 6.27
C THR A 110 1.83 1.11 6.30
N PHE A 111 2.99 1.34 5.70
CA PHE A 111 3.69 2.63 5.72
C PHE A 111 4.03 3.06 4.30
N VAL A 112 3.83 4.35 4.01
CA VAL A 112 4.29 4.98 2.78
C VAL A 112 5.39 5.97 3.13
N ILE A 113 6.56 5.82 2.52
CA ILE A 113 7.73 6.66 2.78
C ILE A 113 8.11 7.35 1.47
N ARG A 114 8.09 8.68 1.44
CA ARG A 114 8.76 9.43 0.37
C ARG A 114 10.26 9.35 0.63
N SER A 115 10.99 8.71 -0.27
CA SER A 115 12.40 8.41 -0.11
C SER A 115 13.14 8.67 -1.41
N ASP A 116 14.26 9.40 -1.31
CA ASP A 116 15.19 9.56 -2.43
C ASP A 116 16.18 8.38 -2.53
N ASP A 117 16.09 7.40 -1.63
CA ASP A 117 16.92 6.20 -1.60
C ASP A 117 16.76 5.39 -2.88
N ARG A 118 17.88 5.16 -3.57
CA ARG A 118 17.96 4.43 -4.85
C ARG A 118 18.48 3.00 -4.69
N THR A 119 18.67 2.52 -3.46
CA THR A 119 19.04 1.14 -3.14
C THR A 119 18.03 0.20 -3.78
N ASP A 120 18.52 -0.89 -4.36
CA ASP A 120 17.67 -1.96 -4.87
C ASP A 120 16.67 -2.45 -3.79
N LEU A 121 15.44 -2.74 -4.19
CA LEU A 121 14.36 -3.12 -3.26
C LEU A 121 14.65 -4.45 -2.56
N GLN A 122 15.34 -5.40 -3.20
CA GLN A 122 15.68 -6.67 -2.56
C GLN A 122 16.72 -6.46 -1.46
N THR A 123 17.74 -5.65 -1.74
CA THR A 123 18.79 -5.29 -0.80
C THR A 123 18.21 -4.52 0.39
N LEU A 124 17.38 -3.51 0.13
CA LEU A 124 16.69 -2.75 1.18
C LEU A 124 15.76 -3.66 2.00
N GLY A 125 15.00 -4.54 1.32
CA GLY A 125 14.10 -5.49 1.95
C GLY A 125 14.82 -6.45 2.89
N ARG A 126 16.00 -6.95 2.51
CA ARG A 126 16.85 -7.78 3.39
C ARG A 126 17.33 -7.01 4.61
N ALA A 127 17.87 -5.81 4.42
CA ALA A 127 18.40 -4.99 5.51
C ALA A 127 17.32 -4.59 6.53
N LEU A 128 16.12 -4.22 6.06
CA LEU A 128 15.00 -3.94 6.96
C LEU A 128 14.41 -5.22 7.56
N GLY A 129 14.45 -6.33 6.81
CA GLY A 129 14.00 -7.65 7.27
C GLY A 129 14.76 -8.13 8.51
N GLU A 130 16.06 -7.85 8.61
CA GLU A 130 16.86 -8.15 9.82
C GLU A 130 16.36 -7.45 11.09
N LEU A 131 15.58 -6.37 10.94
CA LEU A 131 14.97 -5.62 12.04
C LEU A 131 13.53 -6.05 12.32
N CYS A 132 13.01 -6.98 11.51
CA CYS A 132 11.64 -7.48 11.60
C CYS A 132 11.63 -8.69 12.55
N PRO A 133 10.92 -8.64 13.70
CA PRO A 133 10.97 -9.69 14.73
C PRO A 133 10.47 -11.07 14.26
N ASP A 134 9.72 -11.12 13.16
CA ASP A 134 9.11 -12.33 12.61
C ASP A 134 9.40 -12.53 11.12
N ASP A 135 10.47 -11.88 10.61
CA ASP A 135 10.94 -11.94 9.21
C ASP A 135 9.86 -11.60 8.17
N SER A 136 8.74 -11.01 8.60
CA SER A 136 7.55 -10.79 7.78
C SER A 136 7.52 -9.34 7.34
N LEU A 137 8.23 -9.04 6.26
CA LEU A 137 8.33 -7.71 5.68
C LEU A 137 8.12 -7.72 4.17
N MET A 138 7.24 -6.84 3.69
CA MET A 138 7.08 -6.50 2.28
C MET A 138 7.61 -5.09 2.04
N VAL A 139 8.47 -4.94 1.04
CA VAL A 139 8.99 -3.64 0.57
C VAL A 139 8.76 -3.53 -0.93
N VAL A 140 7.95 -2.55 -1.34
CA VAL A 140 7.56 -2.33 -2.73
C VAL A 140 7.82 -0.88 -3.11
N GLY A 141 8.46 -0.65 -4.26
CA GLY A 141 8.52 0.69 -4.85
C GLY A 141 7.17 1.04 -5.47
N ILE A 142 6.64 2.22 -5.17
CA ILE A 142 5.39 2.72 -5.75
C ILE A 142 5.61 4.12 -6.34
N ASN A 143 4.85 4.46 -7.37
CA ASN A 143 4.83 5.82 -7.93
C ASN A 143 3.81 6.69 -7.18
N HIS A 144 3.51 7.88 -7.68
CA HIS A 144 2.50 8.79 -7.12
C HIS A 144 1.02 8.34 -7.24
N ASP A 145 0.70 7.30 -8.01
CA ASP A 145 -0.66 6.78 -8.21
C ASP A 145 -1.01 5.77 -7.10
N TRP A 146 -1.42 6.31 -5.95
CA TRP A 146 -1.95 5.52 -4.85
C TRP A 146 -3.14 6.21 -4.18
N ALA A 147 -4.04 5.40 -3.65
CA ALA A 147 -5.25 5.83 -2.97
C ALA A 147 -5.52 4.91 -1.80
N TYR A 148 -6.21 5.42 -0.79
CA TYR A 148 -6.59 4.63 0.37
C TYR A 148 -7.99 4.99 0.84
N CYS A 149 -8.62 4.11 1.61
CA CYS A 149 -9.82 4.44 2.35
C CYS A 149 -9.72 4.07 3.82
N GLN A 150 -10.35 4.88 4.66
CA GLN A 150 -10.51 4.66 6.10
C GLN A 150 -11.92 5.11 6.48
N SER A 151 -12.64 4.29 7.27
CA SER A 151 -13.92 4.67 7.88
C SER A 151 -14.92 5.28 6.88
N GLY A 152 -15.05 4.67 5.70
CA GLY A 152 -15.94 5.13 4.62
C GLY A 152 -15.44 6.31 3.77
N MET A 153 -14.34 6.97 4.14
CA MET A 153 -13.74 8.04 3.34
C MET A 153 -12.64 7.50 2.42
N SER A 154 -12.73 7.79 1.12
CA SER A 154 -11.66 7.51 0.15
C SER A 154 -10.79 8.75 -0.05
N ARG A 155 -9.48 8.60 0.09
CA ARG A 155 -8.45 9.63 -0.12
C ARG A 155 -7.49 9.16 -1.21
N MET A 156 -6.90 10.11 -1.94
CA MET A 156 -5.94 9.82 -3.00
C MET A 156 -4.73 10.73 -2.82
N HIS A 157 -3.54 10.20 -3.09
CA HIS A 157 -2.37 11.06 -3.16
C HIS A 157 -2.47 11.96 -4.39
N VAL A 158 -2.44 13.26 -4.15
CA VAL A 158 -2.29 14.25 -5.21
C VAL A 158 -0.86 14.75 -5.09
N ALA A 159 0.01 14.29 -6.00
CA ALA A 159 1.35 14.89 -6.15
C ALA A 159 1.13 16.38 -6.45
N ALA A 160 1.47 17.23 -5.49
CA ALA A 160 0.98 18.60 -5.40
C ALA A 160 0.99 19.38 -6.73
N THR A 161 -0.19 19.63 -7.29
CA THR A 161 -0.54 21.03 -7.59
C THR A 161 -0.69 21.71 -6.23
N ARG A 162 0.03 22.80 -5.98
CA ARG A 162 -0.11 23.61 -4.75
C ARG A 162 -1.59 23.78 -4.37
N ALA A 163 -1.99 23.24 -3.20
CA ALA A 163 -3.22 23.46 -2.41
C ALA A 163 -3.93 22.14 -1.98
N PRO A 164 -4.58 22.11 -0.80
CA PRO A 164 -4.77 20.91 0.00
C PRO A 164 -5.95 20.04 -0.47
N GLU A 165 -5.76 18.73 -0.31
CA GLU A 165 -6.76 17.65 -0.23
C GLU A 165 -8.09 17.88 -0.98
N LEU A 166 -8.17 17.36 -2.21
CA LEU A 166 -9.45 17.18 -2.90
C LEU A 166 -10.27 16.08 -2.21
N GLN A 167 -11.16 16.48 -1.31
CA GLN A 167 -12.21 15.63 -0.76
C GLN A 167 -13.26 15.38 -1.85
N PHE A 168 -13.34 14.15 -2.38
CA PHE A 168 -14.43 13.77 -3.28
C PHE A 168 -15.73 13.59 -2.47
N ARG A 169 -16.78 14.33 -2.83
CA ARG A 169 -18.13 14.11 -2.28
C ARG A 169 -18.69 12.79 -2.80
N GLY A 170 -19.15 11.92 -1.89
CA GLY A 170 -19.98 10.76 -2.23
C GLY A 170 -21.39 11.21 -2.66
N PHE A 171 -21.98 10.47 -3.59
CA PHE A 171 -23.41 10.56 -3.93
C PHE A 171 -24.19 9.55 -3.09
#